data_AF-A0A8T4MZL2-F1
#
_entry.id   AF-A0A8T4MZL2-F1
#
_cell.length_a   1.000
_cell.length_b   1.000
_cell.length_c   1.000
_cell.angle_alpha   90.00
_cell.angle_beta   90.00
_cell.angle_gamma   90.00
#
_symmetry.space_group_name_H-M   'P 1'
#
loop_
_entity.id
_entity.type
_entity.pdbx_description
1 polymer ?
#
loop_
_entity_poly.entity_id
_entity_poly.type
_entity_poly.pdbx_seq_one_letter_code
_entity_poly.pdbx_strand_id
1 'polypeptide(L)'
;MKNEVKNKKRLLVVASTFPIWKNDTILPFVYELSRRLTDEFNVYDLAQHYPGAKSFEILDNMKAYRFHYFLKKYEKLAGNTAILPTLRKNKFFYFQFPFFN
;
A
#
# COMPACT_ATOMS: atom_id res chain seq x y z
N MET A 1 -16.47 12.12 31.05
CA MET A 1 -16.29 10.81 30.38
C MET A 1 -14.85 10.74 29.89
N LYS A 2 -14.01 9.92 30.55
CA LYS A 2 -12.63 9.70 30.10
C LYS A 2 -12.69 8.77 28.89
N ASN A 3 -12.23 9.25 27.74
CA ASN A 3 -11.96 8.40 26.59
C ASN A 3 -10.87 7.42 26.99
N GLU A 4 -11.26 6.20 27.38
CA GLU A 4 -10.30 5.11 27.51
C GLU A 4 -9.65 4.92 26.14
N VAL A 5 -8.38 5.32 26.04
CA VAL A 5 -7.52 4.91 24.92
C VAL A 5 -7.33 3.41 25.09
N LYS A 6 -8.28 2.63 24.59
CA LYS A 6 -8.24 1.17 24.57
C LYS A 6 -6.91 0.82 23.91
N ASN A 7 -6.01 0.16 24.64
CA ASN A 7 -4.69 -0.19 24.15
C ASN A 7 -4.83 -1.34 23.13
N LYS A 8 -5.32 -1.00 21.94
CA LYS A 8 -5.55 -1.94 20.84
C LYS A 8 -4.22 -2.56 20.41
N LYS A 9 -4.22 -3.87 20.17
CA LYS A 9 -3.06 -4.57 19.60
C LYS A 9 -2.73 -3.96 18.23
N ARG A 10 -1.46 -4.01 17.85
CA ARG A 10 -0.99 -3.51 16.54
C ARG A 10 -1.15 -4.62 15.51
N LEU A 11 -1.72 -4.28 14.37
CA LEU A 11 -1.83 -5.17 13.21
C LEU A 11 -1.07 -4.54 12.04
N LEU A 12 -0.12 -5.28 11.48
CA LEU A 12 0.56 -4.91 10.25
C LEU A 12 -0.02 -5.72 9.10
N VAL A 13 -0.55 -5.03 8.10
CA VAL A 13 -1.08 -5.61 6.88
C VAL A 13 -0.10 -5.31 5.75
N VAL A 14 0.44 -6.36 5.12
CA VAL A 14 1.35 -6.22 3.97
C VAL A 14 0.56 -6.55 2.71
N ALA A 15 0.46 -5.60 1.79
CA ALA A 15 -0.38 -5.74 0.61
C ALA A 15 0.33 -5.25 -0.66
N SER A 16 0.32 -6.07 -1.71
CA SER A 16 0.80 -5.69 -3.04
C SER A 16 -0.25 -4.91 -3.83
N THR A 17 -1.54 -5.08 -3.50
CA THR A 17 -2.68 -4.37 -4.07
C THR A 17 -3.37 -3.56 -2.97
N PHE A 18 -3.07 -2.27 -2.91
CA PHE A 18 -3.67 -1.32 -1.99
C PHE A 18 -3.93 -0.01 -2.73
N PRO A 19 -5.06 0.68 -2.51
CA PRO A 19 -5.38 1.91 -3.22
C PRO A 19 -4.25 2.93 -3.10
N ILE A 20 -3.89 3.58 -4.20
CA ILE A 20 -2.90 4.67 -4.20
C ILE A 20 -3.56 5.96 -3.71
N TRP A 21 -4.83 6.13 -4.03
CA TRP A 21 -5.63 7.30 -3.71
C TRP A 21 -6.94 6.86 -3.05
N LYS A 22 -7.57 7.73 -2.26
CA LYS A 22 -8.82 7.41 -1.57
C LYS A 22 -9.95 6.94 -2.50
N ASN A 23 -9.95 7.41 -3.76
CA ASN A 23 -10.96 7.07 -4.77
C ASN A 23 -10.37 6.23 -5.91
N ASP A 24 -9.38 5.40 -5.62
CA ASP A 24 -8.80 4.48 -6.61
C ASP A 24 -9.82 3.41 -7.03
N THR A 25 -9.73 2.98 -8.29
CA THR A 25 -10.60 1.95 -8.89
C THR A 25 -10.14 0.51 -8.62
N ILE A 26 -9.02 0.33 -7.93
CA ILE A 26 -8.49 -1.00 -7.55
C ILE A 26 -9.48 -1.71 -6.61
N LEU A 27 -9.74 -3.01 -6.84
CA LEU A 27 -10.59 -3.83 -5.98
C LEU A 27 -10.18 -3.68 -4.50
N PRO A 28 -11.02 -3.09 -3.62
CA PRO A 28 -10.59 -2.63 -2.31
C PRO A 28 -10.70 -3.72 -1.23
N PHE A 29 -10.56 -5.01 -1.57
CA PHE A 29 -10.80 -6.09 -0.59
C PHE A 29 -9.94 -5.94 0.67
N VAL A 30 -8.63 -5.78 0.51
CA VAL A 30 -7.70 -5.61 1.64
C VAL A 30 -7.97 -4.29 2.37
N TYR A 31 -8.29 -3.23 1.63
CA TYR A 31 -8.64 -1.93 2.20
C TYR A 31 -9.87 -2.01 3.10
N GLU A 32 -10.95 -2.62 2.61
CA GLU A 32 -12.20 -2.80 3.36
C GLU A 32 -12.01 -3.71 4.58
N LEU A 33 -11.19 -4.75 4.45
CA LEU A 33 -10.84 -5.62 5.56
C LEU A 33 -10.05 -4.86 6.63
N SER A 34 -8.97 -4.16 6.26
CA SER A 34 -8.17 -3.34 7.16
C SER A 34 -9.02 -2.29 7.87
N ARG A 35 -9.95 -1.64 7.15
CA ARG A 35 -10.86 -0.63 7.68
C ARG A 35 -11.75 -1.19 8.79
N ARG A 36 -12.37 -2.36 8.57
CA ARG A 36 -13.21 -3.02 9.59
C ARG A 36 -12.41 -3.45 10.81
N LEU A 37 -11.15 -3.83 10.63
CA LEU A 37 -10.26 -4.24 11.73
C LEU A 37 -9.81 -3.05 12.60
N THR A 38 -9.99 -1.81 12.15
CA THR A 38 -9.67 -0.63 12.99
C THR A 38 -10.52 -0.55 14.25
N ASP A 39 -11.69 -1.20 14.30
CA ASP A 39 -12.53 -1.27 15.51
C ASP A 39 -11.84 -2.02 16.65
N GLU A 40 -10.99 -2.99 16.31
CA GLU A 40 -10.31 -3.88 17.26
C GLU A 40 -8.80 -3.62 17.38
N PHE A 41 -8.16 -3.14 16.29
CA PHE A 41 -6.71 -3.01 16.16
C PHE A 41 -6.25 -1.59 15.84
N ASN A 42 -5.00 -1.29 16.20
CA ASN A 42 -4.24 -0.20 15.60
C ASN A 42 -3.64 -0.71 14.29
N VAL A 43 -4.28 -0.42 13.16
CA VAL A 43 -3.93 -0.96 11.85
C VAL A 43 -2.85 -0.12 11.16
N TYR A 44 -1.82 -0.80 10.68
CA TYR A 44 -0.72 -0.27 9.88
C TYR A 44 -0.73 -1.02 8.55
N ASP A 45 -0.97 -0.32 7.44
CA ASP A 45 -0.90 -0.91 6.10
C ASP A 45 0.47 -0.58 5.49
N LEU A 46 1.18 -1.60 5.03
CA LEU A 46 2.43 -1.46 4.29
C LEU A 46 2.18 -1.84 2.82
N ALA A 47 2.25 -0.83 1.97
CA ALA A 47 2.00 -0.97 0.54
C ALA A 47 3.13 -0.36 -0.30
N GLN A 48 3.10 -0.64 -1.59
CA GLN A 48 4.08 -0.14 -2.54
C GLN A 48 3.87 1.37 -2.78
N HIS A 49 4.96 2.12 -2.96
CA HIS A 49 4.88 3.51 -3.42
C HIS A 49 4.52 3.61 -4.90
N TYR A 50 3.95 4.75 -5.27
CA TYR A 50 3.69 5.13 -6.66
C TYR A 50 4.01 6.62 -6.87
N PRO A 51 4.58 7.04 -8.01
CA PRO A 51 4.91 8.43 -8.27
C PRO A 51 3.76 9.39 -7.94
N GLY A 52 4.04 10.39 -7.11
CA GLY A 52 3.06 11.37 -6.64
C GLY A 52 2.28 10.97 -5.38
N ALA A 53 2.30 9.69 -4.98
CA ALA A 53 1.65 9.24 -3.76
C ALA A 53 2.42 9.71 -2.51
N LYS A 54 1.69 9.90 -1.41
CA LYS A 54 2.31 10.19 -0.11
C LYS A 54 3.01 8.94 0.43
N SER A 55 4.20 9.10 0.99
CA SER A 55 4.91 7.99 1.67
C SER A 55 4.21 7.55 2.96
N PHE A 56 3.41 8.42 3.55
CA PHE A 56 2.60 8.15 4.72
C PHE A 56 1.30 8.96 4.68
N GLU A 57 0.20 8.32 5.05
CA GLU A 57 -1.10 8.96 5.23
C GLU A 57 -1.98 8.19 6.22
N ILE A 58 -2.97 8.88 6.79
CA ILE A 58 -4.01 8.25 7.60
C ILE A 58 -5.27 8.16 6.74
N LEU A 59 -5.74 6.94 6.49
CA LEU A 59 -6.91 6.63 5.67
C LEU A 59 -7.90 5.83 6.52
N ASP A 60 -9.10 6.36 6.75
CA ASP A 60 -10.17 5.70 7.52
C ASP A 60 -9.66 5.02 8.83
N ASN A 61 -8.91 5.79 9.64
CA ASN A 61 -8.28 5.36 10.90
C ASN A 61 -7.16 4.31 10.77
N MET A 62 -6.74 3.98 9.56
CA MET A 62 -5.57 3.14 9.26
C MET A 62 -4.35 4.02 8.98
N LYS A 63 -3.16 3.56 9.40
CA LYS A 63 -1.89 4.22 9.06
C LYS A 63 -1.27 3.55 7.85
N ALA A 64 -1.38 4.17 6.68
CA ALA A 64 -0.83 3.66 5.44
C ALA A 64 0.60 4.16 5.25
N TYR A 65 1.54 3.22 5.13
CA TYR A 65 2.95 3.43 4.82
C TYR A 65 3.23 2.91 3.42
N ARG A 66 3.83 3.77 2.58
CA ARG A 66 4.22 3.41 1.22
C ARG A 66 5.72 3.36 1.11
N PHE A 67 6.28 2.15 1.02
CA PHE A 67 7.72 1.96 0.92
C PHE A 67 8.20 2.18 -0.52
N HIS A 68 9.38 2.80 -0.62
CA HIS A 68 10.07 2.96 -1.89
C HIS A 68 10.86 1.68 -2.21
N TYR A 69 10.66 1.14 -3.41
CA TYR A 69 11.36 -0.03 -3.94
C TYR A 69 12.35 0.35 -5.05
N PHE A 70 12.27 1.59 -5.55
CA PHE A 70 13.18 2.08 -6.58
C PHE A 70 13.27 3.62 -6.54
N LEU A 71 13.91 4.20 -7.55
CA LEU A 71 13.90 5.65 -7.76
C LEU A 71 12.46 6.14 -8.04
N LYS A 72 11.96 7.07 -7.22
CA LYS A 72 10.58 7.60 -7.20
C LYS A 72 9.90 7.78 -8.56
N LYS A 73 10.63 8.24 -9.58
CA LYS A 73 10.07 8.48 -10.93
C LYS A 73 9.71 7.21 -11.69
N TYR A 74 10.33 6.09 -11.34
CA TYR A 74 10.17 4.81 -12.03
C TYR A 74 9.40 3.77 -11.21
N GLU A 75 8.87 4.13 -10.04
CA GLU A 75 8.05 3.26 -9.18
C GLU A 75 6.62 3.06 -9.74
N LYS A 76 6.52 2.68 -11.02
CA LYS A 76 5.25 2.51 -11.75
C LYS A 76 4.80 1.06 -11.86
N LEU A 77 5.62 0.12 -11.39
CA LEU A 77 5.38 -1.33 -11.51
C LEU A 77 4.09 -1.79 -10.83
N ALA A 78 3.74 -1.16 -9.72
CA ALA A 78 2.68 -1.61 -8.83
C ALA A 78 1.31 -0.96 -9.07
N GLY A 79 1.20 0.08 -9.90
CA GLY A 79 0.14 1.08 -9.68
C GLY A 79 -1.04 1.13 -10.64
N ASN A 80 -1.03 0.46 -11.78
CA ASN A 80 -2.15 0.55 -12.74
C ASN A 80 -2.75 -0.79 -13.10
N THR A 81 -1.88 -1.76 -13.35
CA THR A 81 -2.21 -3.13 -13.68
C THR A 81 -1.17 -3.97 -12.97
N ALA A 82 -1.53 -5.20 -12.59
CA ALA A 82 -0.63 -6.12 -11.90
C ALA A 82 0.79 -6.08 -12.52
N ILE A 83 1.80 -6.38 -11.71
CA ILE A 83 3.22 -6.25 -12.08
C ILE A 83 3.50 -6.85 -13.47
N LEU A 84 2.97 -8.05 -13.76
CA LEU A 84 3.18 -8.76 -15.03
C LEU A 84 2.75 -7.97 -16.30
N PRO A 85 1.51 -7.46 -16.42
CA PRO A 85 1.12 -6.56 -17.52
C PRO A 85 2.06 -5.36 -17.72
N THR A 86 2.50 -4.73 -16.62
CA THR A 86 3.38 -3.55 -16.68
C THR A 86 4.76 -3.90 -17.22
N LEU A 87 5.33 -5.04 -16.81
CA LEU A 87 6.58 -5.57 -17.37
C LEU A 87 6.47 -5.90 -18.86
N ARG A 88 5.36 -6.52 -19.29
CA ARG A 88 5.15 -6.86 -20.71
C ARG A 88 5.10 -5.61 -21.59
N LYS A 89 4.52 -4.52 -21.09
CA LYS A 89 4.42 -3.25 -21.83
C LYS A 89 5.76 -2.53 -21.93
N ASN A 90 6.60 -2.63 -20.90
CA ASN A 90 7.90 -1.95 -20.89
C ASN A 90 8.97 -2.81 -20.22
N LYS A 91 9.81 -3.43 -21.06
CA LYS A 91 10.91 -4.31 -20.62
C LYS A 91 11.99 -3.57 -19.82
N PHE A 92 12.07 -2.24 -19.84
CA PHE A 92 13.01 -1.51 -19.00
C PHE A 92 12.73 -1.68 -17.50
N PHE A 93 11.50 -2.06 -17.12
CA PHE A 93 11.19 -2.33 -15.71
C PHE A 93 11.85 -3.59 -15.16
N TYR A 94 12.38 -4.49 -16.01
CA TYR A 94 13.18 -5.64 -15.55
C TYR A 94 14.42 -5.21 -14.77
N PHE A 95 14.98 -4.01 -15.01
CA PHE A 95 16.12 -3.47 -14.26
C PHE A 95 15.83 -3.16 -12.79
N GLN A 96 14.55 -3.10 -12.39
CA GLN A 96 14.17 -2.85 -11.00
C GLN A 96 14.18 -4.12 -10.15
N PHE A 97 14.30 -5.29 -10.78
CA PHE A 97 14.40 -6.56 -10.07
C PHE A 97 15.84 -6.80 -9.64
N PRO A 98 16.06 -7.33 -8.42
CA PRO A 98 17.35 -7.87 -8.07
C PRO A 98 17.69 -9.00 -9.05
N PHE A 99 18.96 -9.08 -9.47
CA PHE A 99 19.47 -10.28 -10.13
C PHE A 99 19.53 -11.39 -9.07
N PHE A 100 18.41 -12.10 -8.89
CA PHE A 100 18.40 -13.32 -8.12
C PHE A 100 19.08 -14.40 -8.98
N ASN A 101 20.35 -14.67 -8.66
CA ASN A 101 21.07 -15.85 -9.13
C ASN A 101 20.60 -17.09 -8.38
#